data_AF-A0A8D8USJ1-F1
#
_entry.id   AF-A0A8D8USJ1-F1
#
_cell.length_a   1.000
_cell.length_b   1.000
_cell.length_c   1.000
_cell.angle_alpha   90.00
_cell.angle_beta   90.00
_cell.angle_gamma   90.00
#
_symmetry.space_group_name_H-M   'P 1'
#
loop_
_entity.id
_entity.type
_entity.pdbx_description
1 polymer ?
#
loop_
_entity_poly.entity_id
_entity_poly.type
_entity_poly.pdbx_seq_one_letter_code
_entity_poly.pdbx_strand_id
1 'polypeptide(L)'
;MAKHNSETTNFIKRWAQEAHQLRWNNVSGLRHSKIMMHGPTKDLTMDILALNRRNTRLVTSLITGHCGLRKHLQTMGFHQDHIVCRLCGECEETATHVILECNSLLTWRLSVGLADPLQDIHGKHLTISSQSKCGTFSRRIFF
;
A
#
# COMPACT_ATOMS: atom_id res chain seq x y z
N MET A 1 43.12 -3.31 -11.14
CA MET A 1 42.63 -1.97 -10.71
C MET A 1 41.09 -1.85 -10.56
N ALA A 2 40.28 -2.92 -10.66
CA ALA A 2 38.81 -2.83 -10.60
C ALA A 2 38.18 -2.91 -9.19
N LYS A 3 38.86 -3.51 -8.19
CA LYS A 3 38.30 -3.76 -6.84
C LYS A 3 38.04 -2.49 -6.02
N HIS A 4 38.91 -1.48 -6.14
CA HIS A 4 38.80 -0.26 -5.34
C HIS A 4 37.56 0.59 -5.70
N ASN A 5 37.15 0.60 -6.98
CA ASN A 5 35.97 1.34 -7.43
C ASN A 5 34.65 0.69 -6.98
N SER A 6 34.62 -0.65 -6.84
CA SER A 6 33.43 -1.37 -6.36
C SER A 6 33.15 -1.13 -4.88
N GLU A 7 34.18 -1.01 -4.05
CA GLU A 7 34.03 -0.78 -2.61
C GLU A 7 33.48 0.61 -2.31
N THR A 8 34.02 1.66 -2.94
CA THR A 8 33.50 3.03 -2.82
C THR A 8 32.05 3.12 -3.32
N THR A 9 31.75 2.50 -4.46
CA THR A 9 30.38 2.49 -5.02
C THR A 9 29.39 1.80 -4.08
N ASN A 10 29.78 0.66 -3.48
CA ASN A 10 28.93 -0.07 -2.55
C ASN A 10 28.73 0.72 -1.24
N PHE A 11 29.77 1.40 -0.76
CA PHE A 11 29.68 2.30 0.38
C PHE A 11 28.67 3.43 0.13
N ILE A 12 28.76 4.12 -1.01
CA ILE A 12 27.83 5.19 -1.39
C ILE A 12 26.39 4.67 -1.48
N LYS A 13 26.18 3.51 -2.11
CA LYS A 13 24.84 2.90 -2.21
C LYS A 13 24.25 2.61 -0.84
N ARG A 14 25.04 1.99 0.05
CA ARG A 14 24.59 1.69 1.42
C ARG A 14 24.26 2.95 2.19
N TRP A 15 25.15 3.95 2.17
CA TRP A 15 24.91 5.24 2.82
C TRP A 15 23.63 5.91 2.30
N ALA A 16 23.41 5.92 0.98
CA ALA A 16 22.22 6.52 0.38
C ALA A 16 20.93 5.79 0.80
N GLN A 17 20.97 4.46 0.87
CA GLN A 17 19.84 3.65 1.36
C GLN A 17 19.54 3.91 2.84
N GLU A 18 20.56 3.93 3.70
CA GLU A 18 20.40 4.20 5.13
C GLU A 18 19.87 5.63 5.38
N ALA A 19 20.43 6.62 4.70
CA ALA A 19 19.97 8.01 4.78
C ALA A 19 18.51 8.16 4.29
N HIS A 20 18.15 7.48 3.19
CA HIS A 20 16.78 7.45 2.71
C HIS A 20 15.83 6.83 3.73
N GLN A 21 16.14 5.65 4.27
CA GLN A 21 15.28 4.96 5.22
C GLN A 21 15.13 5.75 6.53
N LEU A 22 16.21 6.35 7.02
CA LEU A 22 16.15 7.24 8.17
C LEU A 22 15.19 8.41 7.93
N ARG A 23 15.30 9.07 6.77
CA ARG A 23 14.39 10.17 6.40
C ARG A 23 12.96 9.68 6.24
N TRP A 24 12.74 8.57 5.53
CA TRP A 24 11.42 7.98 5.30
C TRP A 24 10.69 7.71 6.61
N ASN A 25 11.37 7.08 7.57
CA ASN A 25 10.79 6.75 8.87
C ASN A 25 10.47 8.00 9.70
N ASN A 26 11.35 9.01 9.69
CA ASN A 26 11.21 10.21 10.52
C ASN A 26 10.28 11.29 9.95
N VAL A 27 10.01 11.31 8.64
CA VAL A 27 9.06 12.28 8.06
C VAL A 27 7.65 12.00 8.58
N SER A 28 6.97 13.02 9.10
CA SER A 28 5.59 12.92 9.55
C SER A 28 4.62 12.78 8.38
N GLY A 29 3.46 12.14 8.62
CA GLY A 29 2.46 11.89 7.59
C GLY A 29 2.78 10.69 6.71
N LEU A 30 2.38 10.75 5.43
CA LEU A 30 2.60 9.68 4.43
C LEU A 30 2.02 8.32 4.83
N ARG A 31 0.96 8.30 5.66
CA ARG A 31 0.39 7.08 6.25
C ARG A 31 0.13 5.98 5.21
N HIS A 32 -0.56 6.29 4.11
CA HIS A 32 -0.88 5.31 3.07
C HIS A 32 0.39 4.78 2.38
N SER A 33 1.30 5.68 2.03
CA SER A 33 2.53 5.33 1.34
C SER A 33 3.46 4.49 2.20
N LYS A 34 3.57 4.78 3.51
CA LYS A 34 4.37 3.99 4.46
C LYS A 34 3.82 2.59 4.70
N ILE A 35 2.51 2.40 4.61
CA ILE A 35 1.88 1.08 4.72
C ILE A 35 2.12 0.27 3.44
N MET A 36 2.06 0.91 2.27
CA MET A 36 2.15 0.23 0.97
C MET A 36 3.59 0.10 0.44
N MET A 37 4.52 0.93 0.92
CA MET A 37 5.92 0.97 0.47
C MET A 37 6.86 0.98 1.68
N HIS A 38 7.66 -0.08 1.81
CA HIS A 38 8.71 -0.20 2.83
C HIS A 38 9.99 0.58 2.52
N GLY A 39 10.14 0.98 1.25
CA GLY A 39 11.32 1.64 0.76
C GLY A 39 11.44 1.48 -0.75
N PRO A 40 12.49 2.07 -1.33
CA PRO A 40 12.74 1.98 -2.76
C PRO A 40 13.18 0.56 -3.11
N THR A 41 12.42 -0.13 -3.96
CA THR A 41 12.81 -1.41 -4.53
C THR A 41 12.96 -1.27 -6.05
N LYS A 42 13.98 -1.93 -6.60
CA LYS A 42 14.24 -1.90 -8.05
C LYS A 42 13.07 -2.51 -8.81
N ASP A 43 12.53 -3.62 -8.31
CA ASP A 43 11.46 -4.35 -8.98
C ASP A 43 10.17 -3.51 -9.04
N LEU A 44 9.73 -2.93 -7.93
CA LEU A 44 8.58 -2.01 -7.91
C LEU A 44 8.80 -0.81 -8.86
N THR A 45 10.03 -0.29 -8.92
CA THR A 45 10.35 0.80 -9.85
C THR A 45 10.17 0.36 -11.29
N MET A 46 10.68 -0.82 -11.67
CA MET A 46 10.53 -1.36 -13.01
C MET A 46 9.06 -1.66 -13.35
N ASP A 47 8.32 -2.22 -12.40
CA ASP A 47 6.89 -2.52 -12.56
C ASP A 47 6.08 -1.24 -12.82
N ILE A 48 6.30 -0.18 -12.01
CA ILE A 48 5.62 1.11 -12.19
C ILE A 48 6.01 1.76 -13.52
N LEU A 49 7.28 1.67 -13.94
CA LEU A 49 7.77 2.22 -15.21
C LEU A 49 7.23 1.48 -16.43
N ALA A 50 6.90 0.19 -16.30
CA ALA A 50 6.29 -0.60 -17.37
C ALA A 50 4.80 -0.25 -17.59
N LEU A 51 4.16 0.42 -16.64
CA LEU A 51 2.76 0.84 -16.76
C LEU A 51 2.60 2.01 -17.74
N ASN A 52 1.46 2.03 -18.42
CA ASN A 52 1.04 3.22 -19.16
C ASN A 52 0.67 4.36 -18.19
N ARG A 53 0.63 5.60 -18.71
CA ARG A 53 0.32 6.81 -17.94
C ARG A 53 -0.94 6.71 -17.08
N ARG A 54 -2.00 6.05 -17.57
CA ARG A 54 -3.27 5.91 -16.86
C ARG A 54 -3.09 5.03 -15.62
N ASN A 55 -2.43 3.90 -15.79
CA ASN A 55 -2.19 2.94 -14.73
C ASN A 55 -1.18 3.47 -13.71
N THR A 56 -0.10 4.14 -14.16
CA THR A 56 0.83 4.84 -13.26
C THR A 56 0.10 5.85 -12.40
N ARG A 57 -0.76 6.70 -12.98
CA ARG A 57 -1.57 7.66 -12.22
C ARG A 57 -2.44 6.96 -11.18
N LEU A 58 -3.13 5.88 -11.54
CA LEU A 58 -3.99 5.15 -10.63
C LEU A 58 -3.19 4.59 -9.44
N VAL A 59 -2.07 3.92 -9.71
CA VAL A 59 -1.20 3.35 -8.68
C VAL A 59 -0.65 4.44 -7.77
N THR A 60 -0.14 5.54 -8.33
CA THR A 60 0.36 6.67 -7.53
C THR A 60 -0.75 7.29 -6.66
N SER A 61 -1.94 7.51 -7.22
CA SER A 61 -3.08 8.06 -6.47
C SER A 61 -3.53 7.14 -5.35
N LEU A 62 -3.46 5.81 -5.54
CA LEU A 62 -3.78 4.83 -4.50
C LEU A 62 -2.71 4.81 -3.41
N ILE A 63 -1.43 4.71 -3.77
CA ILE A 63 -0.28 4.69 -2.83
C ILE A 63 -0.23 5.95 -1.97
N THR A 64 -0.55 7.10 -2.55
CA THR A 64 -0.55 8.39 -1.83
C THR A 64 -1.88 8.66 -1.14
N GLY A 65 -2.92 7.85 -1.36
CA GLY A 65 -4.28 8.11 -0.88
C GLY A 65 -4.98 9.31 -1.54
N HIS A 66 -4.43 9.84 -2.64
CA HIS A 66 -4.97 10.96 -3.42
C HIS A 66 -5.76 10.47 -4.63
N CYS A 67 -6.81 9.69 -4.36
CA CYS A 67 -7.81 9.26 -5.33
C CYS A 67 -9.21 9.65 -4.83
N GLY A 68 -10.22 9.55 -5.70
CA GLY A 68 -11.61 9.87 -5.41
C GLY A 68 -12.30 8.87 -4.47
N LEU A 69 -11.66 8.55 -3.34
CA LEU A 69 -12.21 7.76 -2.24
C LEU A 69 -13.00 8.68 -1.32
N ARG A 70 -14.13 8.20 -0.79
CA ARG A 70 -15.02 9.03 0.04
C ARG A 70 -14.30 9.67 1.23
N LYS A 71 -13.37 8.98 1.90
CA LYS A 71 -12.60 9.58 3.00
C LYS A 71 -11.77 10.78 2.52
N HIS A 72 -11.08 10.64 1.39
CA HIS A 72 -10.26 11.73 0.84
C HIS A 72 -11.13 12.90 0.37
N LEU A 73 -12.23 12.61 -0.33
CA LEU A 73 -13.18 13.63 -0.77
C LEU A 73 -13.82 14.38 0.41
N GLN A 74 -14.12 13.68 1.50
CA GLN A 74 -14.65 14.30 2.72
C GLN A 74 -13.61 15.22 3.38
N THR A 75 -12.36 14.77 3.50
CA THR A 75 -11.26 15.62 4.00
C THR A 75 -11.08 16.89 3.17
N MET A 76 -11.34 16.82 1.86
CA MET A 76 -11.28 17.98 0.96
C MET A 76 -12.57 18.83 0.93
N GLY A 77 -13.62 18.45 1.65
CA GLY A 77 -14.90 19.16 1.67
C GLY A 77 -15.80 18.91 0.44
N PHE A 78 -15.43 17.98 -0.44
CA PHE A 78 -16.22 17.63 -1.64
C PHE A 78 -17.23 16.49 -1.39
N HIS A 79 -17.23 15.89 -0.20
CA HIS A 79 -18.16 14.82 0.18
C HIS A 79 -18.63 15.03 1.61
N GLN A 80 -19.94 15.14 1.80
CA GLN A 80 -20.55 15.43 3.12
C GLN A 80 -21.28 14.21 3.70
N ASP A 81 -21.56 13.19 2.88
CA ASP A 81 -22.27 11.99 3.28
C ASP A 81 -21.34 10.98 4.00
N HIS A 82 -21.91 9.83 4.32
CA HIS A 82 -21.19 8.69 4.87
C HIS A 82 -19.99 8.29 3.98
N ILE A 83 -18.87 8.02 4.65
CA ILE A 83 -17.61 7.61 4.03
C ILE A 83 -17.49 6.11 3.83
N VAL A 84 -18.61 5.39 3.89
CA VAL A 84 -18.65 3.94 3.78
C VAL A 84 -18.13 3.49 2.41
N CYS A 85 -17.43 2.37 2.34
CA CYS A 85 -16.82 1.80 1.15
C CYS A 85 -17.88 1.47 0.11
N ARG A 86 -17.69 1.95 -1.12
CA ARG A 86 -18.59 1.68 -2.25
C ARG A 86 -18.57 0.22 -2.70
N LEU A 87 -17.53 -0.52 -2.31
CA LEU A 87 -17.35 -1.91 -2.72
C LEU A 87 -17.98 -2.89 -1.73
N CYS A 88 -17.75 -2.70 -0.42
CA CYS A 88 -18.27 -3.63 0.60
C CYS A 88 -19.43 -3.09 1.43
N GLY A 89 -19.65 -1.77 1.47
CA GLY A 89 -20.73 -1.19 2.26
C GLY A 89 -20.53 -1.21 3.78
N GLU A 90 -19.35 -1.60 4.28
CA GLU A 90 -19.14 -1.87 5.72
C GLU A 90 -18.15 -0.89 6.40
N CYS A 91 -17.02 -0.57 5.76
CA CYS A 91 -15.94 0.22 6.37
C CYS A 91 -15.75 1.60 5.76
N GLU A 92 -14.93 2.44 6.38
CA GLU A 92 -14.48 3.68 5.75
C GLU A 92 -13.72 3.40 4.44
N GLU A 93 -14.09 4.11 3.38
CA GLU A 93 -13.44 4.05 2.08
C GLU A 93 -12.10 4.81 2.11
N THR A 94 -11.06 4.09 2.49
CA THR A 94 -9.66 4.55 2.44
C THR A 94 -8.85 3.74 1.44
N ALA A 95 -7.69 4.26 1.01
CA ALA A 95 -6.85 3.54 0.04
C ALA A 95 -6.31 2.23 0.65
N THR A 96 -5.94 2.27 1.93
CA THR A 96 -5.55 1.09 2.71
C THR A 96 -6.67 0.07 2.76
N HIS A 97 -7.90 0.51 3.05
CA HIS A 97 -9.04 -0.38 3.07
C HIS A 97 -9.27 -1.06 1.72
N VAL A 98 -9.39 -0.27 0.64
CA VAL A 98 -9.65 -0.80 -0.71
C VAL A 98 -8.57 -1.79 -1.13
N ILE A 99 -7.30 -1.47 -0.94
CA ILE A 99 -6.21 -2.31 -1.43
C ILE A 99 -5.99 -3.53 -0.54
N LEU A 100 -5.96 -3.36 0.79
CA LEU A 100 -5.46 -4.40 1.71
C LEU A 100 -6.56 -5.15 2.46
N GLU A 101 -7.71 -4.54 2.68
CA GLU A 101 -8.68 -5.04 3.69
C GLU A 101 -10.06 -5.35 3.11
N CYS A 102 -10.44 -4.78 1.96
CA CYS A 102 -11.81 -4.83 1.47
C CYS A 102 -12.22 -6.25 1.06
N ASN A 103 -13.23 -6.83 1.73
CA ASN A 103 -13.70 -8.19 1.47
C ASN A 103 -14.21 -8.40 0.05
N SER A 104 -14.84 -7.39 -0.55
CA SER A 104 -15.32 -7.44 -1.94
C SER A 104 -14.20 -7.65 -2.97
N LEU A 105 -12.95 -7.39 -2.60
CA LEU A 105 -11.77 -7.60 -3.45
C LEU A 105 -10.96 -8.85 -3.07
N LEU A 106 -11.40 -9.64 -2.09
CA LEU A 106 -10.66 -10.81 -1.62
C LEU A 106 -10.39 -11.82 -2.74
N THR A 107 -11.41 -12.21 -3.50
CA THR A 107 -11.26 -13.17 -4.60
C THR A 107 -10.30 -12.66 -5.67
N TRP A 108 -10.37 -11.36 -6.00
CA TRP A 108 -9.45 -10.76 -6.96
C TRP A 108 -8.01 -10.77 -6.43
N ARG A 109 -7.79 -10.42 -5.17
CA ARG A 109 -6.47 -10.45 -4.55
C ARG A 109 -5.87 -11.85 -4.54
N LEU A 110 -6.66 -12.86 -4.20
CA LEU A 110 -6.25 -14.27 -4.29
C LEU A 110 -5.87 -14.67 -5.71
N SER A 111 -6.61 -14.21 -6.74
CA SER A 111 -6.28 -14.52 -8.13
C SER A 111 -4.95 -13.95 -8.62
N VAL A 112 -4.47 -12.87 -8.01
CA VAL A 112 -3.19 -12.24 -8.33
C VAL A 112 -2.08 -12.58 -7.33
N GLY A 113 -2.32 -13.56 -6.44
CA GLY A 113 -1.33 -14.03 -5.46
C GLY A 113 -1.16 -13.14 -4.22
N LEU A 114 -2.12 -12.26 -3.92
CA LEU A 114 -2.16 -11.42 -2.71
C LEU A 114 -3.10 -12.04 -1.66
N ALA A 115 -2.71 -13.18 -1.08
CA ALA A 115 -3.53 -13.92 -0.14
C ALA A 115 -3.63 -13.23 1.24
N ASP A 116 -2.54 -12.62 1.70
CA ASP A 116 -2.52 -11.71 2.83
C ASP A 116 -1.74 -10.46 2.44
N PRO A 117 -2.42 -9.43 1.91
CA PRO A 117 -1.75 -8.25 1.35
C PRO A 117 -0.81 -7.55 2.33
N LEU A 118 -1.08 -7.61 3.64
CA LEU A 118 -0.19 -7.02 4.63
C LEU A 118 1.08 -7.85 4.81
N GLN A 119 0.98 -9.18 4.85
CA GLN A 119 2.15 -10.05 4.94
C GLN A 119 2.93 -10.10 3.63
N ASP A 120 2.23 -10.17 2.50
CA ASP A 120 2.80 -10.30 1.16
C ASP A 120 3.58 -9.04 0.75
N ILE A 121 3.11 -7.85 1.14
CA ILE A 121 3.83 -6.59 0.88
C ILE A 121 5.02 -6.42 1.86
N HIS A 122 4.94 -6.96 3.08
CA HIS A 122 5.87 -6.64 4.17
C HIS A 122 6.97 -7.70 4.36
N GLY A 123 6.83 -8.90 3.78
CA GLY A 123 7.81 -9.99 3.87
C GLY A 123 8.12 -10.42 5.32
N LYS A 124 7.27 -10.03 6.27
CA LYS A 124 7.37 -10.30 7.71
C LYS A 124 5.97 -10.58 8.22
N HIS A 125 5.86 -11.58 9.10
CA HIS A 125 4.69 -11.79 9.95
C HIS A 125 4.58 -10.61 10.92
N LEU A 126 4.07 -9.48 10.45
CA LEU A 126 3.69 -8.40 11.34
C LEU A 126 2.56 -8.94 12.20
N THR A 127 2.80 -9.07 13.50
CA THR A 127 1.77 -9.21 14.53
C THR A 127 1.01 -7.89 14.67
N ILE A 128 0.51 -7.35 13.57
CA ILE A 128 -0.63 -6.45 13.60
C ILE A 128 -1.80 -7.39 13.76
N SER A 129 -2.49 -7.30 14.90
CA SER A 129 -3.71 -8.04 15.19
C SER A 129 -4.51 -8.24 13.90
N SER A 130 -4.59 -9.49 13.44
CA SER A 130 -5.40 -9.95 12.32
C SER A 130 -6.87 -9.76 12.67
N GLN A 131 -7.30 -8.51 12.65
CA GLN A 131 -8.70 -8.16 12.63
C GLN A 131 -8.86 -7.37 11.35
N SER A 132 -9.25 -8.08 10.30
CA SER A 132 -10.04 -7.51 9.22
C SER A 132 -11.18 -6.74 9.88
N LYS A 133 -11.02 -5.42 10.06
CA LYS A 133 -12.01 -4.58 10.73
C LYS A 133 -13.24 -4.30 9.84
N CYS A 134 -13.31 -4.95 8.68
CA CYS A 134 -14.46 -4.93 7.80
C CYS A 134 -15.27 -6.20 7.93
N GLY A 135 -16.35 -6.11 8.70
CA GLY A 135 -17.25 -7.21 8.99
C GLY A 135 -16.53 -8.33 9.72
N THR A 136 -16.96 -8.67 10.93
CA THR A 136 -16.72 -10.04 11.38
C THR A 136 -17.26 -10.96 10.29
N PHE A 137 -16.38 -11.79 9.72
CA PHE A 137 -16.76 -12.83 8.76
C PHE A 137 -17.75 -13.76 9.46
N SER A 138 -19.04 -13.43 9.41
CA SER A 138 -20.10 -14.33 9.80
C SER A 138 -20.09 -15.42 8.74
N ARG A 139 -19.34 -16.49 9.01
CA ARG A 139 -19.52 -17.78 8.34
C ARG A 139 -20.94 -18.26 8.62
N ARG A 140 -21.92 -17.73 7.91
CA ARG A 140 -23.10 -18.51 7.55
C ARG A 140 -22.75 -19.24 6.26
N ILE A 141 -22.00 -20.32 6.45
CA ILE A 141 -22.08 -21.45 5.54
C ILE A 141 -23.51 -21.96 5.71
N PHE A 142 -24.40 -21.58 4.78
CA PHE A 142 -25.64 -22.33 4.58
C PHE A 142 -25.25 -23.57 3.77
N PHE A 143 -25.17 -24.70 4.45
CA PHE A 143 -25.53 -26.00 3.88
C PHE A 143 -26.96 -26.29 4.32
#